data_AF-A0A7L3FWQ4-F1
#
_entry.id   AF-A0A7L3FWQ4-F1
#
_cell.length_a   1.000
_cell.length_b   1.000
_cell.length_c   1.000
_cell.angle_alpha   90.00
_cell.angle_beta   90.00
_cell.angle_gamma   90.00
#
_symmetry.space_group_name_H-M   'P 1'
#
loop_
_entity.id
_entity.type
_entity.pdbx_description
1 polymer ?
#
loop_
_entity_poly.entity_id
_entity_poly.type
_entity_poly.pdbx_seq_one_letter_code
_entity_poly.pdbx_strand_id
1 'polypeptide(L)'
;WMDDDLVNDITPKLIGDRPNTYTYTKALAEYIVQQEGAKLNTAIIRPSIVGASWKEPFPGWIDNFNGPSGIFIAAGKGILRTMRASNNAVADLVPVDVVVNTTLAAAWYSGVNRPRNIMVYNCTTGGTNPFHWGEV
;
A
#
# COMPACT_ATOMS: atom_id res chain seq x y z
N TRP A 1 -14.53 -22.89 17.99
CA TRP A 1 -13.82 -22.44 16.77
C TRP A 1 -14.89 -21.94 15.80
N MET A 2 -14.61 -20.94 14.97
CA MET A 2 -15.61 -20.39 14.02
C MET A 2 -15.68 -21.29 12.80
N ASP A 3 -16.87 -21.75 12.43
CA ASP A 3 -17.09 -22.51 11.19
C ASP A 3 -17.10 -21.59 9.95
N ASP A 4 -16.96 -22.19 8.77
CA ASP A 4 -16.86 -21.45 7.50
C ASP A 4 -18.13 -20.66 7.19
N ASP A 5 -19.30 -21.17 7.58
CA ASP A 5 -20.59 -20.51 7.38
C ASP A 5 -20.65 -19.21 8.20
N LEU A 6 -20.27 -19.26 9.48
CA LEU A 6 -20.18 -18.08 10.33
C LEU A 6 -19.18 -17.06 9.77
N VAL A 7 -18.02 -17.49 9.27
CA VAL A 7 -17.02 -16.60 8.67
C VAL A 7 -17.59 -15.90 7.43
N ASN A 8 -18.26 -16.64 6.56
CA ASN A 8 -18.87 -16.09 5.35
C ASN A 8 -19.96 -15.06 5.67
N ASP A 9 -20.77 -15.31 6.70
CA ASP A 9 -21.87 -14.43 7.11
C ASP A 9 -21.38 -13.11 7.72
N ILE A 10 -20.29 -13.14 8.50
CA ILE A 10 -19.77 -11.93 9.15
C ILE A 10 -18.84 -11.11 8.25
N THR A 11 -18.17 -11.74 7.28
CA THR A 11 -17.13 -11.10 6.46
C THR A 11 -17.61 -9.81 5.78
N PRO A 12 -18.80 -9.74 5.16
CA PRO A 12 -19.30 -8.50 4.57
C PRO A 12 -19.45 -7.35 5.57
N LYS A 13 -19.87 -7.68 6.82
CA LYS A 13 -20.03 -6.70 7.89
C LYS A 13 -18.68 -6.19 8.40
N LEU A 14 -17.67 -7.06 8.43
CA LEU A 14 -16.32 -6.69 8.85
C LEU A 14 -15.61 -5.83 7.79
N ILE A 15 -15.68 -6.22 6.52
CA ILE A 15 -15.04 -5.49 5.43
C ILE A 15 -15.68 -4.10 5.25
N GLY A 16 -17.01 -4.00 5.31
CA GLY A 16 -17.74 -2.75 5.09
C GLY A 16 -17.44 -2.16 3.70
N ASP A 17 -17.16 -0.86 3.63
CA ASP A 17 -16.88 -0.13 2.38
C ASP A 17 -15.47 -0.34 1.83
N ARG A 18 -14.68 -1.23 2.44
CA ARG A 18 -13.30 -1.46 2.03
C ARG A 18 -13.24 -2.34 0.78
N PRO A 19 -12.30 -2.07 -0.14
CA PRO A 19 -12.25 -2.78 -1.43
C PRO A 19 -11.90 -4.26 -1.29
N ASN A 20 -11.24 -4.68 -0.21
CA ASN A 20 -10.86 -6.07 0.03
C ASN A 20 -10.46 -6.32 1.50
N THR A 21 -10.31 -7.60 1.84
CA THR A 21 -9.84 -8.06 3.17
C THR A 21 -8.46 -7.53 3.55
N TYR A 22 -7.56 -7.30 2.59
CA TYR A 22 -6.23 -6.74 2.86
C TYR A 22 -6.30 -5.32 3.42
N THR A 23 -7.10 -4.44 2.79
CA THR A 23 -7.28 -3.07 3.28
C THR A 23 -8.01 -3.03 4.64
N TYR A 24 -8.86 -4.01 4.92
CA TYR A 24 -9.46 -4.21 6.23
C TYR A 24 -8.42 -4.57 7.29
N THR A 25 -7.59 -5.59 7.05
CA THR A 25 -6.58 -6.03 8.02
C THR A 25 -5.52 -4.95 8.28
N LYS A 26 -5.15 -4.17 7.26
CA LYS A 26 -4.23 -3.02 7.45
C LYS A 26 -4.84 -1.92 8.30
N ALA A 27 -6.11 -1.58 8.09
CA ALA A 27 -6.78 -0.60 8.94
C ALA A 27 -6.94 -1.07 10.39
N LEU A 28 -7.25 -2.36 10.59
CA LEU A 28 -7.27 -2.97 11.92
C LEU A 28 -5.90 -2.91 12.59
N ALA A 29 -4.82 -3.16 11.85
CA ALA A 29 -3.46 -3.05 12.37
C ALA A 29 -3.12 -1.62 12.80
N GLU A 30 -3.50 -0.61 12.02
CA GLU A 30 -3.33 0.79 12.41
C GLU A 30 -4.10 1.14 13.69
N TYR A 31 -5.31 0.63 13.84
CA TYR A 31 -6.10 0.81 15.07
C TYR A 31 -5.41 0.18 16.29
N ILE A 32 -4.87 -1.04 16.16
CA ILE A 32 -4.11 -1.69 17.23
C ILE A 32 -2.85 -0.88 17.58
N VAL A 33 -2.12 -0.40 16.58
CA VAL A 33 -0.95 0.47 16.80
C VAL A 33 -1.35 1.75 17.51
N GLN A 34 -2.49 2.35 17.19
CA GLN A 34 -2.99 3.54 17.89
C GLN A 34 -3.33 3.25 19.36
N GLN A 35 -3.94 2.10 19.66
CA GLN A 35 -4.36 1.70 21.01
C GLN A 35 -3.15 1.33 21.90
N GLU A 36 -2.25 0.51 21.36
CA GLU A 36 -1.20 -0.15 22.15
C GLU A 36 0.21 0.44 21.93
N GLY A 37 0.38 1.24 20.88
CA GLY A 37 1.69 1.76 20.45
C GLY A 37 2.22 2.94 21.27
N ALA A 38 1.48 3.44 22.27
CA ALA A 38 1.83 4.66 23.02
C ALA A 38 3.19 4.59 23.74
N LYS A 39 3.67 3.39 24.07
CA LYS A 39 4.98 3.17 24.73
C LYS A 39 6.11 2.89 23.74
N LEU A 40 5.80 2.85 22.44
CA LEU A 40 6.74 2.53 21.38
C LEU A 40 7.00 3.78 20.52
N ASN A 41 8.24 3.93 20.08
CA ASN A 41 8.59 4.96 19.10
C ASN A 41 8.12 4.50 17.71
N THR A 42 6.85 4.71 17.40
CA THR A 42 6.20 4.16 16.21
C THR A 42 5.77 5.25 15.24
N ALA A 43 5.85 4.95 13.95
CA ALA A 43 5.21 5.71 12.88
C ALA A 43 4.41 4.75 11.99
N ILE A 44 3.37 5.27 11.35
CA ILE A 44 2.59 4.57 10.34
C ILE A 44 2.94 5.16 8.98
N ILE A 45 3.40 4.31 8.06
CA ILE A 45 3.60 4.70 6.66
C ILE A 45 2.46 4.07 5.85
N ARG A 46 1.76 4.90 5.07
CA ARG A 46 0.69 4.50 4.14
C ARG A 46 1.19 4.69 2.71
N PRO A 47 1.87 3.69 2.12
CA PRO A 47 2.22 3.74 0.72
C PRO A 47 1.00 3.49 -0.17
N SER A 48 0.98 4.06 -1.37
CA SER A 48 0.09 3.62 -2.44
C SER A 48 0.63 2.34 -3.11
N ILE A 49 0.26 2.09 -4.36
CA ILE A 49 0.63 0.86 -5.05
C ILE A 49 2.14 0.86 -5.31
N VAL A 50 2.89 0.01 -4.60
CA VAL A 50 4.34 -0.05 -4.75
C VAL A 50 4.72 -0.72 -6.07
N GLY A 51 5.47 -0.02 -6.89
CA GLY A 51 5.99 -0.49 -8.17
C GLY A 51 7.51 -0.70 -8.15
N ALA A 52 8.08 -0.85 -9.35
CA ALA A 52 9.52 -1.00 -9.52
C ALA A 52 10.30 0.23 -9.01
N SER A 53 11.57 0.02 -8.69
CA SER A 53 12.46 1.10 -8.25
C SER A 53 12.65 2.17 -9.33
N TRP A 54 12.80 3.41 -8.88
CA TRP A 54 13.18 4.51 -9.75
C TRP A 54 14.70 4.58 -9.91
N LYS A 55 15.46 4.45 -8.82
CA LYS A 55 16.93 4.60 -8.78
C LYS A 55 17.64 3.43 -8.13
N GLU A 56 17.23 3.01 -6.94
CA GLU A 56 17.98 2.03 -6.13
C GLU A 56 17.22 0.70 -6.02
N PRO A 57 17.90 -0.47 -6.10
CA PRO A 57 19.33 -0.68 -6.37
C PRO A 57 19.76 -0.36 -7.82
N PHE A 58 18.83 -0.40 -8.76
CA PHE A 58 18.95 0.12 -10.13
C PHE A 58 17.53 0.37 -10.67
N PRO A 59 17.33 1.20 -11.71
CA PRO A 59 15.99 1.49 -12.24
C PRO A 59 15.28 0.24 -12.76
N GLY A 60 14.00 0.08 -12.40
CA GLY A 60 13.17 -1.05 -12.84
C GLY A 60 13.35 -2.35 -12.03
N TRP A 61 14.13 -2.32 -10.94
CA TRP A 61 14.27 -3.46 -10.05
C TRP A 61 12.96 -3.78 -9.33
N ILE A 62 12.67 -5.07 -9.20
CA ILE A 62 11.56 -5.64 -8.44
C ILE A 62 12.06 -6.87 -7.68
N ASP A 63 11.48 -7.14 -6.52
CA ASP A 63 11.75 -8.35 -5.73
C ASP A 63 10.82 -9.51 -6.09
N ASN A 64 9.63 -9.21 -6.62
CA ASN A 64 8.61 -10.19 -6.96
C ASN A 64 7.67 -9.70 -8.09
N PHE A 65 6.84 -10.62 -8.60
CA PHE A 65 5.85 -10.36 -9.64
C PHE A 65 4.42 -10.13 -9.10
N ASN A 66 4.28 -9.82 -7.81
CA ASN A 66 2.96 -9.69 -7.19
C ASN A 66 2.25 -8.42 -7.66
N GLY A 67 0.94 -8.54 -7.82
CA GLY A 67 0.06 -7.41 -8.14
C GLY A 67 0.47 -6.66 -9.41
N PRO A 68 0.75 -5.33 -9.34
CA PRO A 68 1.02 -4.50 -10.52
C PRO A 68 2.25 -4.93 -11.32
N SER A 69 3.34 -5.33 -10.65
CA SER A 69 4.57 -5.75 -11.33
C SER A 69 4.31 -6.91 -12.31
N GLY A 70 3.49 -7.88 -11.89
CA GLY A 70 3.06 -8.99 -12.74
C GLY A 70 2.19 -8.54 -13.92
N ILE A 71 1.27 -7.59 -13.68
CA ILE A 71 0.42 -7.00 -14.73
C ILE A 71 1.28 -6.31 -15.81
N PHE A 72 2.21 -5.44 -15.41
CA PHE A 72 3.06 -4.72 -16.37
C PHE A 72 3.96 -5.66 -17.17
N ILE A 73 4.50 -6.71 -16.54
CA ILE A 73 5.35 -7.68 -17.24
C ILE A 73 4.52 -8.53 -18.21
N ALA A 74 3.33 -8.97 -17.80
CA ALA A 74 2.45 -9.73 -18.68
C ALA A 74 2.00 -8.87 -19.88
N ALA A 75 1.72 -7.58 -19.67
CA ALA A 75 1.40 -6.64 -20.73
C ALA A 75 2.61 -6.39 -21.64
N GLY A 76 3.79 -6.10 -21.09
CA GLY A 76 5.02 -5.86 -21.85
C GLY A 76 5.49 -7.07 -22.66
N LYS A 77 5.18 -8.29 -22.20
CA LYS A 77 5.43 -9.54 -22.95
C LYS A 77 4.32 -9.87 -23.97
N GLY A 78 3.24 -9.09 -24.03
CA GLY A 78 2.09 -9.34 -24.91
C GLY A 78 1.21 -10.52 -24.51
N ILE A 79 1.39 -11.06 -23.29
CA ILE A 79 0.57 -12.13 -22.73
C ILE A 79 -0.78 -11.57 -22.27
N LEU A 80 -0.74 -10.44 -21.55
CA LEU A 80 -1.94 -9.72 -21.15
C LEU A 80 -2.30 -8.71 -22.23
N ARG A 81 -3.44 -8.92 -22.88
CA ARG A 81 -3.93 -8.06 -23.98
C ARG A 81 -5.05 -7.11 -23.56
N THR A 82 -5.77 -7.45 -22.49
CA THR A 82 -6.92 -6.69 -22.01
C THR A 82 -6.98 -6.77 -20.49
N MET A 83 -7.27 -5.64 -19.85
CA MET A 83 -7.50 -5.55 -18.41
C MET A 83 -8.83 -4.84 -18.17
N ARG A 84 -9.63 -5.32 -17.21
CA ARG A 84 -10.85 -4.63 -16.78
C ARG A 84 -10.47 -3.58 -15.73
N ALA A 85 -10.42 -2.32 -16.15
CA ALA A 85 -10.20 -1.18 -15.27
C ALA A 85 -11.11 -0.02 -15.68
N SER A 86 -11.33 0.93 -14.76
CA SER A 86 -11.94 2.21 -15.10
C SER A 86 -10.82 3.14 -15.58
N ASN A 87 -10.96 3.69 -16.79
CA ASN A 87 -9.97 4.62 -17.34
C ASN A 87 -9.81 5.89 -16.49
N ASN A 88 -10.85 6.26 -15.73
CA ASN A 88 -10.86 7.41 -14.83
C ASN A 88 -10.40 7.06 -13.42
N ALA A 89 -10.05 5.80 -13.13
CA ALA A 89 -9.49 5.45 -11.83
C ALA A 89 -8.02 5.88 -11.76
N VAL A 90 -7.61 6.43 -10.62
CA VAL A 90 -6.22 6.83 -10.37
C VAL A 90 -5.37 5.58 -10.18
N ALA A 91 -4.32 5.46 -10.98
CA ALA A 91 -3.23 4.51 -10.88
C ALA A 91 -2.13 5.12 -10.00
N ASP A 92 -2.37 5.22 -8.69
CA ASP A 92 -1.40 5.79 -7.75
C ASP A 92 -0.26 4.80 -7.48
N LEU A 93 0.78 4.87 -8.29
CA LEU A 93 1.99 4.06 -8.16
C LEU A 93 3.13 4.85 -7.54
N VAL A 94 3.81 4.23 -6.57
CA VAL A 94 5.02 4.77 -5.94
C VAL A 94 6.20 3.82 -6.10
N PRO A 95 7.39 4.33 -6.46
CA PRO A 95 8.59 3.50 -6.54
C PRO A 95 8.99 2.89 -5.18
N VAL A 96 9.42 1.63 -5.18
CA VAL A 96 9.81 0.92 -3.94
C VAL A 96 10.92 1.63 -3.16
N ASP A 97 11.90 2.21 -3.85
CA ASP A 97 13.01 2.95 -3.25
C ASP A 97 12.55 4.23 -2.54
N VAL A 98 11.52 4.91 -3.06
CA VAL A 98 10.90 6.06 -2.38
C VAL A 98 10.20 5.62 -1.10
N VAL A 99 9.49 4.49 -1.12
CA VAL A 99 8.81 3.93 0.06
C VAL A 99 9.83 3.50 1.13
N VAL A 100 10.92 2.85 0.72
CA VAL A 100 12.00 2.45 1.63
C VAL A 100 12.65 3.69 2.27
N ASN A 101 13.03 4.69 1.46
CA ASN A 101 13.62 5.92 1.97
C ASN A 101 12.68 6.67 2.93
N THR A 102 11.38 6.70 2.62
CA THR A 102 10.36 7.28 3.51
C THR A 102 10.27 6.51 4.83
N THR A 103 10.31 5.18 4.77
CA THR A 103 10.28 4.31 5.95
C THR A 103 11.49 4.53 6.85
N LEU A 104 12.70 4.60 6.26
CA LEU A 104 13.94 4.88 6.98
C LEU A 104 13.92 6.26 7.63
N ALA A 105 13.49 7.29 6.89
CA ALA A 105 13.38 8.65 7.40
C ALA A 105 12.36 8.76 8.55
N ALA A 106 11.19 8.13 8.39
CA ALA A 106 10.15 8.10 9.42
C ALA A 106 10.62 7.36 10.69
N ALA A 107 11.29 6.22 10.54
CA ALA A 107 11.84 5.46 11.66
C ALA A 107 12.90 6.26 12.42
N TRP A 108 13.83 6.89 11.70
CA TRP A 108 14.83 7.78 12.31
C TRP A 108 14.17 8.93 13.06
N TYR A 109 13.24 9.63 12.41
CA TYR A 109 12.55 10.77 13.00
C TYR A 109 11.80 10.38 14.29
N SER A 110 11.05 9.28 14.26
CA SER A 110 10.32 8.78 15.43
C SER A 110 11.25 8.32 16.55
N GLY A 111 12.38 7.71 16.23
CA GLY A 111 13.36 7.26 17.23
C GLY A 111 14.08 8.42 17.93
N VAL A 112 14.44 9.46 17.18
CA VAL A 112 15.18 10.62 17.68
C VAL A 112 14.26 11.64 18.36
N ASN A 113 13.19 12.05 17.69
CA ASN A 113 12.33 13.15 18.16
C ASN A 113 11.24 12.69 19.13
N ARG A 114 10.91 11.39 19.13
CA ARG A 114 9.89 10.77 20.00
C ARG A 114 8.61 11.61 20.07
N PRO A 115 7.94 11.83 18.92
CA PRO A 115 6.74 12.64 18.88
C PRO A 115 5.69 12.09 19.86
N ARG A 116 4.95 13.01 20.50
CA ARG A 116 3.93 12.65 21.50
C ARG A 116 2.82 11.78 20.92
N ASN A 117 2.53 11.95 19.64
CA ASN A 117 1.51 11.20 18.91
C ASN A 117 2.18 10.35 17.82
N ILE A 118 1.55 9.21 17.49
CA ILE A 118 1.98 8.37 16.37
C ILE A 118 1.82 9.17 15.07
N MET A 119 2.93 9.37 14.37
CA MET A 119 2.95 10.09 13.11
C MET A 119 2.48 9.18 11.98
N VAL A 120 1.66 9.73 11.09
CA VAL A 120 1.16 9.04 9.88
C VAL A 120 1.73 9.75 8.65
N TYR A 121 2.43 9.00 7.80
CA TYR A 121 3.03 9.50 6.57
C TYR A 121 2.38 8.83 5.36
N ASN A 122 1.74 9.61 4.50
CA ASN A 122 1.21 9.12 3.23
C ASN A 122 2.31 9.18 2.17
N CYS A 123 2.76 8.01 1.69
CA CYS A 123 3.70 7.90 0.57
C CYS A 123 2.90 7.59 -0.69
N THR A 124 2.27 8.63 -1.24
CA THR A 124 1.26 8.55 -2.29
C THR A 124 1.43 9.72 -3.25
N THR A 125 1.08 9.55 -4.52
CA THR A 125 1.11 10.63 -5.52
C THR A 125 -0.28 11.02 -6.00
N GLY A 126 -1.28 10.15 -5.86
CA GLY A 126 -2.58 10.30 -6.51
C GLY A 126 -3.40 11.52 -6.06
N GLY A 127 -3.18 12.03 -4.84
CA GLY A 127 -3.85 13.23 -4.35
C GLY A 127 -3.26 14.56 -4.84
N THR A 128 -2.00 14.56 -5.32
CA THR A 128 -1.27 15.77 -5.72
C THR A 128 -0.91 15.80 -7.20
N ASN A 129 -0.58 14.64 -7.77
CA ASN A 129 -0.27 14.46 -9.19
C ASN A 129 -0.90 13.15 -9.69
N PRO A 130 -2.22 13.13 -9.93
CA PRO A 130 -2.93 11.92 -10.31
C PRO A 130 -2.51 11.45 -11.70
N PHE A 131 -2.24 10.16 -11.80
CA PHE A 131 -2.04 9.44 -13.07
C PHE A 131 -3.16 8.41 -13.20
N HIS A 132 -3.87 8.37 -14.31
CA HIS A 132 -5.05 7.52 -14.49
C HIS A 132 -4.75 6.27 -15.31
N TRP A 133 -5.51 5.19 -15.09
CA TRP A 133 -5.35 3.95 -15.86
C TRP A 133 -5.59 4.11 -17.37
N GLY A 134 -6.33 5.13 -17.81
CA GLY A 134 -6.49 5.45 -19.23
C GLY A 134 -5.25 6.08 -19.88
N GLU A 135 -4.26 6.47 -19.09
CA GLU A 135 -3.00 7.08 -19.55
C GLU A 135 -1.84 6.07 -19.62
N VAL A 136 -2.10 4.81 -19.23
CA VAL A 136 -1.16 3.67 -19.23
C VAL A 136 -1.12 2.96 -20.57
#